data_AF-A0A3D6C445-F1
#
_entry.id   AF-A0A3D6C445-F1
#
_cell.length_a   1.000
_cell.length_b   1.000
_cell.length_c   1.000
_cell.angle_alpha   90.00
_cell.angle_beta   90.00
_cell.angle_gamma   90.00
#
_symmetry.space_group_name_H-M   'P 1'
#
loop_
_entity.id
_entity.type
_entity.pdbx_description
1 polymer ?
#
loop_
_entity_poly.entity_id
_entity_poly.type
_entity_poly.pdbx_seq_one_letter_code
_entity_poly.pdbx_strand_id
1 'polypeptide(L)'
;MIISFSGYSFCKPHSASYARVSFQAAYLKTHYPAPFMAAVISNQGGFYATFAYVSEARRMGVKILGPDVGRSRIHWTARGNTIRVGLMAVKGLTADTMARIIQAQAKRPFASLTDFFARIRPREDDARALIHCGSLDRLGGGSSRATLLWAFSAWQQAKAKKPAEPGLFDQDDAALKFPDLPPDHPVTRQRQEYAVLGFLTGTHPITLFRAAINRLGTVPAEDIPAYTGRDICFAGWLITGKTVITKHGDPMKFLTFEDDTGIVETVFFPKPYAKLCHMLDYGRPYLLRGRVESDWGAVTLTVTDASLIRRN
;
A
#
# COMPACT_ATOMS: atom_id res chain seq x y z
N MET A 1 -24.14 31.50 31.70
CA MET A 1 -24.15 30.04 31.52
C MET A 1 -24.70 29.63 30.15
N ILE A 2 -25.98 29.89 29.83
CA ILE A 2 -26.58 29.50 28.53
C ILE A 2 -25.91 30.22 27.32
N ILE A 3 -25.63 31.52 27.42
CA ILE A 3 -24.97 32.31 26.36
C ILE A 3 -23.53 31.82 26.11
N SER A 4 -22.83 31.39 27.16
CA SER A 4 -21.48 30.84 27.06
C SER A 4 -21.48 29.45 26.39
N PHE A 5 -22.57 28.68 26.53
CA PHE A 5 -22.72 27.35 25.94
C PHE A 5 -23.22 27.39 24.49
N SER A 6 -24.00 28.42 24.11
CA SER A 6 -24.61 28.50 22.78
C SER A 6 -23.57 28.47 21.64
N GLY A 7 -22.41 29.10 21.83
CA GLY A 7 -21.31 29.10 20.86
C GLY A 7 -20.64 27.73 20.61
N TYR A 8 -20.85 26.76 21.49
CA TYR A 8 -20.35 25.38 21.38
C TYR A 8 -21.47 24.34 21.31
N SER A 9 -22.73 24.77 21.32
CA SER A 9 -23.89 23.88 21.28
C SER A 9 -24.08 23.29 19.88
N PHE A 10 -24.50 22.03 19.79
CA PHE A 10 -24.64 21.31 18.53
C PHE A 10 -26.02 20.63 18.40
N CYS A 11 -26.51 20.50 17.16
CA CYS A 11 -27.81 19.91 16.87
C CYS A 11 -27.83 18.40 17.22
N LYS A 12 -28.55 18.05 18.30
CA LYS A 12 -28.59 16.67 18.84
C LYS A 12 -29.06 15.62 17.82
N PRO A 13 -30.13 15.82 17.01
CA PRO A 13 -30.50 14.85 15.97
C PRO A 13 -29.40 14.62 14.94
N HIS A 14 -28.68 15.66 14.54
CA HIS A 14 -27.55 15.56 13.61
C HIS A 14 -26.39 14.79 14.23
N SER A 15 -25.99 15.10 15.47
CA SER A 15 -24.96 14.32 16.17
C SER A 15 -25.35 12.85 16.34
N ALA A 16 -26.61 12.57 16.66
CA ALA A 16 -27.08 11.21 16.90
C ALA A 16 -27.02 10.34 15.63
N SER A 17 -27.34 10.90 14.46
CA SER A 17 -27.28 10.14 13.20
C SER A 17 -25.85 9.77 12.82
N TYR A 18 -24.89 10.69 12.96
CA TYR A 18 -23.46 10.39 12.72
C TYR A 18 -22.88 9.46 13.78
N ALA A 19 -23.25 9.63 15.06
CA ALA A 19 -22.83 8.73 16.13
C ALA A 19 -23.24 7.28 15.86
N ARG A 20 -24.44 7.05 15.30
CA ARG A 20 -24.90 5.71 14.91
C ARG A 20 -23.99 5.08 13.85
N VAL A 21 -23.63 5.83 12.81
CA VAL A 21 -22.74 5.34 11.74
C VAL A 21 -21.33 5.08 12.28
N SER A 22 -20.79 5.99 13.10
CA SER A 22 -19.49 5.80 13.76
C SER A 22 -19.47 4.55 14.65
N PHE A 23 -20.52 4.32 15.43
CA PHE A 23 -20.65 3.12 16.26
C PHE A 23 -20.73 1.85 15.40
N GLN A 24 -21.50 1.86 14.32
CA GLN A 24 -21.58 0.71 13.40
C GLN A 24 -20.23 0.41 12.75
N ALA A 25 -19.49 1.44 12.33
CA ALA A 25 -18.14 1.28 11.79
C ALA A 25 -17.17 0.72 12.84
N ALA A 26 -17.20 1.25 14.08
CA ALA A 26 -16.39 0.74 15.19
C ALA A 26 -16.73 -0.73 15.50
N TYR A 27 -18.02 -1.08 15.57
CA TYR A 27 -18.48 -2.45 15.78
C TYR A 27 -17.96 -3.40 14.69
N LEU A 28 -18.11 -3.03 13.42
CA LEU A 28 -17.60 -3.84 12.30
C LEU A 28 -16.08 -3.94 12.31
N LYS A 29 -15.37 -2.85 12.61
CA LYS A 29 -13.90 -2.86 12.73
C LYS A 29 -13.43 -3.79 13.85
N THR A 30 -14.13 -3.82 14.98
CA THR A 30 -13.78 -4.64 16.14
C THR A 30 -14.11 -6.12 15.94
N HIS A 31 -15.29 -6.45 15.42
CA HIS A 31 -15.77 -7.83 15.34
C HIS A 31 -15.53 -8.50 13.98
N TYR A 32 -15.39 -7.72 12.91
CA TYR A 32 -15.18 -8.20 11.53
C TYR A 32 -14.08 -7.40 10.83
N PRO A 33 -12.86 -7.34 11.41
CA PRO A 33 -11.80 -6.45 10.96
C PRO A 33 -11.42 -6.66 9.49
N ALA A 34 -11.26 -7.91 9.07
CA ALA A 34 -10.85 -8.22 7.70
C ALA A 34 -11.93 -7.85 6.65
N PRO A 35 -13.20 -8.28 6.76
CA PRO A 35 -14.26 -7.81 5.88
C PRO A 35 -14.45 -6.30 5.88
N PHE A 36 -14.38 -5.66 7.06
CA PHE A 36 -14.51 -4.21 7.19
C PHE A 36 -13.41 -3.48 6.42
N MET A 37 -12.14 -3.84 6.65
CA MET A 37 -11.01 -3.21 5.96
C MET A 37 -11.03 -3.47 4.46
N ALA A 38 -11.40 -4.67 4.01
CA ALA A 38 -11.56 -4.96 2.59
C ALA A 38 -12.64 -4.08 1.92
N ALA A 39 -13.77 -3.85 2.61
CA ALA A 39 -14.83 -2.98 2.14
C ALA A 39 -14.40 -1.51 2.11
N VAL A 40 -13.76 -1.00 3.17
CA VAL A 40 -13.24 0.38 3.24
C VAL A 40 -12.26 0.66 2.10
N ILE A 41 -11.30 -0.25 1.88
CA ILE A 41 -10.31 -0.09 0.81
C ILE A 41 -10.97 -0.15 -0.57
N SER A 42 -11.93 -1.07 -0.76
CA SER A 42 -12.64 -1.22 -2.04
C SER A 42 -13.54 -0.01 -2.36
N ASN A 43 -14.05 0.68 -1.35
CA ASN A 43 -14.94 1.82 -1.54
C ASN A 43 -14.24 3.05 -2.14
N GLN A 44 -12.91 3.19 -1.97
CA GLN A 44 -12.09 4.31 -2.45
C GLN A 44 -12.50 5.73 -1.98
N GLY A 45 -13.62 5.91 -1.28
CA GLY A 45 -14.13 7.21 -0.82
C GLY A 45 -13.56 7.75 0.49
N GLY A 46 -12.39 7.27 0.93
CA GLY A 46 -11.79 7.65 2.20
C GLY A 46 -10.74 8.78 2.08
N PHE A 47 -10.41 9.42 3.20
CA PHE A 47 -9.44 10.53 3.25
C PHE A 47 -7.98 10.08 3.11
N TYR A 48 -7.68 8.83 3.45
CA TYR A 48 -6.33 8.29 3.44
C TYR A 48 -6.03 7.47 2.18
N ALA A 49 -4.75 7.41 1.80
CA ALA A 49 -4.28 6.51 0.75
C ALA A 49 -4.47 5.04 1.16
N THR A 50 -4.57 4.14 0.17
CA THR A 50 -4.67 2.68 0.37
C THR A 50 -3.64 2.14 1.36
N PHE A 51 -2.41 2.67 1.30
CA PHE A 51 -1.33 2.30 2.18
C PHE A 51 -1.67 2.46 3.68
N ALA A 52 -2.34 3.55 4.08
CA ALA A 52 -2.71 3.78 5.46
C ALA A 52 -3.67 2.70 5.98
N TYR A 53 -4.65 2.29 5.16
CA TYR A 53 -5.58 1.22 5.50
C TYR A 53 -4.87 -0.15 5.53
N VAL A 54 -3.94 -0.40 4.61
CA VAL A 54 -3.11 -1.62 4.62
C VAL A 54 -2.28 -1.69 5.89
N SER A 55 -1.70 -0.58 6.33
CA SER A 55 -0.90 -0.51 7.55
C SER A 55 -1.77 -0.73 8.80
N GLU A 56 -2.96 -0.13 8.83
CA GLU A 56 -3.92 -0.34 9.92
C GLU A 56 -4.40 -1.79 9.99
N ALA A 57 -4.75 -2.40 8.86
CA ALA A 57 -5.13 -3.80 8.81
C ALA A 57 -4.02 -4.71 9.38
N ARG A 58 -2.75 -4.39 9.10
CA ARG A 58 -1.60 -5.12 9.67
C ARG A 58 -1.52 -4.98 11.19
N ARG A 59 -1.66 -3.76 11.72
CA ARG A 59 -1.69 -3.51 13.18
C ARG A 59 -2.84 -4.25 13.87
N MET A 60 -3.98 -4.38 13.20
CA MET A 60 -5.12 -5.18 13.66
C MET A 60 -4.89 -6.70 13.57
N GLY A 61 -3.71 -7.15 13.13
CA GLY A 61 -3.38 -8.57 12.99
C GLY A 61 -4.01 -9.25 11.78
N VAL A 62 -4.53 -8.49 10.81
CA VAL A 62 -5.14 -9.05 9.60
C VAL A 62 -4.06 -9.47 8.62
N LYS A 63 -4.13 -10.72 8.14
CA LYS A 63 -3.19 -11.23 7.13
C LYS A 63 -3.54 -10.66 5.75
N ILE A 64 -2.58 -10.06 5.07
CA ILE A 64 -2.77 -9.47 3.74
C ILE A 64 -2.10 -10.36 2.70
N LEU A 65 -2.89 -10.89 1.78
CA LEU A 65 -2.42 -11.70 0.66
C LEU A 65 -2.35 -10.85 -0.60
N GLY A 66 -1.25 -10.97 -1.34
CA GLY A 66 -1.09 -10.31 -2.64
C GLY A 66 -2.17 -10.68 -3.67
N PRO A 67 -2.23 -9.90 -4.75
CA PRO A 67 -3.13 -10.21 -5.85
C PRO A 67 -2.77 -11.58 -6.45
N ASP A 68 -3.75 -12.29 -7.01
CA ASP A 68 -3.56 -13.56 -7.71
C ASP A 68 -4.62 -13.62 -8.82
N VAL A 69 -4.22 -13.71 -10.08
CA VAL A 69 -5.18 -13.68 -11.22
C VAL A 69 -6.20 -14.83 -11.18
N GLY A 70 -5.87 -15.93 -10.49
CA GLY A 70 -6.75 -17.08 -10.31
C GLY A 70 -7.63 -17.00 -9.07
N ARG A 71 -7.42 -16.04 -8.16
CA ARG A 71 -8.14 -15.98 -6.87
C ARG A 71 -8.69 -14.60 -6.50
N SER A 72 -8.06 -13.51 -6.92
CA SER A 72 -8.51 -12.14 -6.68
C SER A 72 -9.76 -11.81 -7.48
N ARG A 73 -10.59 -10.92 -6.92
CA ARG A 73 -11.67 -10.23 -7.63
C ARG A 73 -11.19 -8.82 -7.99
N ILE A 74 -12.04 -8.02 -8.64
CA ILE A 74 -11.76 -6.59 -8.87
C ILE A 74 -11.57 -5.89 -7.53
N HIS A 75 -12.58 -6.00 -6.66
CA HIS A 75 -12.57 -5.49 -5.30
C HIS A 75 -11.73 -6.36 -4.36
N TRP A 76 -11.29 -5.77 -3.25
CA TRP A 76 -10.64 -6.50 -2.17
C TRP A 76 -11.64 -7.46 -1.54
N THR A 77 -11.16 -8.65 -1.18
CA THR A 77 -12.02 -9.70 -0.62
C THR A 77 -11.44 -10.19 0.70
N ALA A 78 -12.29 -10.57 1.63
CA ALA A 78 -11.87 -11.10 2.92
C ALA A 78 -12.43 -12.50 3.15
N ARG A 79 -11.66 -13.35 3.84
CA ARG A 79 -12.10 -14.65 4.35
C ARG A 79 -11.43 -14.90 5.70
N GLY A 80 -12.24 -15.08 6.76
CA GLY A 80 -11.72 -15.17 8.12
C GLY A 80 -10.91 -13.92 8.48
N ASN A 81 -9.72 -14.11 9.04
CA ASN A 81 -8.79 -13.02 9.38
C ASN A 81 -7.81 -12.67 8.25
N THR A 82 -8.20 -12.87 7.00
CA THR A 82 -7.33 -12.65 5.84
C THR A 82 -8.02 -11.80 4.79
N ILE A 83 -7.30 -10.83 4.25
CA ILE A 83 -7.72 -10.03 3.11
C ILE A 83 -6.85 -10.37 1.92
N ARG A 84 -7.46 -10.46 0.73
CA ARG A 84 -6.77 -10.56 -0.55
C ARG A 84 -6.90 -9.26 -1.31
N VAL A 85 -5.76 -8.76 -1.79
CA VAL A 85 -5.67 -7.59 -2.65
C VAL A 85 -6.49 -7.82 -3.92
N GLY A 86 -7.40 -6.88 -4.19
CA GLY A 86 -8.19 -6.85 -5.42
C GLY A 86 -7.36 -6.37 -6.61
N LEU A 87 -7.74 -6.76 -7.83
CA LEU A 87 -7.08 -6.33 -9.06
C LEU A 87 -7.12 -4.81 -9.25
N MET A 88 -8.11 -4.13 -8.66
CA MET A 88 -8.21 -2.66 -8.67
C MET A 88 -7.02 -1.95 -8.00
N ALA A 89 -6.23 -2.64 -7.18
CA ALA A 89 -5.05 -2.09 -6.53
C ALA A 89 -3.81 -2.06 -7.43
N VAL A 90 -3.85 -2.74 -8.58
CA VAL A 90 -2.72 -2.84 -9.50
C VAL A 90 -2.67 -1.56 -10.35
N LYS A 91 -1.72 -0.66 -10.06
CA LYS A 91 -1.58 0.60 -10.78
C LYS A 91 -1.34 0.36 -12.27
N GLY A 92 -2.10 1.05 -13.11
CA GLY A 92 -1.99 0.97 -14.57
C GLY A 92 -2.72 -0.22 -15.21
N LEU A 93 -3.27 -1.15 -14.42
CA LEU A 93 -4.03 -2.28 -14.96
C LEU A 93 -5.37 -1.80 -15.54
N THR A 94 -5.60 -2.08 -16.82
CA THR A 94 -6.81 -1.61 -17.50
C THR A 94 -8.08 -2.33 -17.04
N ALA A 95 -9.20 -1.60 -17.02
CA ALA A 95 -10.52 -2.16 -16.67
C ALA A 95 -10.94 -3.32 -17.58
N ASP A 96 -10.60 -3.21 -18.86
CA ASP A 96 -10.81 -4.24 -19.87
C ASP A 96 -10.01 -5.53 -19.57
N THR A 97 -8.72 -5.42 -19.22
CA THR A 97 -7.94 -6.58 -18.77
C THR A 97 -8.49 -7.18 -17.48
N MET A 98 -8.90 -6.36 -16.49
CA MET A 98 -9.55 -6.86 -15.28
C MET A 98 -10.82 -7.64 -15.60
N ALA A 99 -11.69 -7.11 -16.46
CA ALA A 99 -12.93 -7.76 -16.86
C ALA A 99 -12.67 -9.11 -17.54
N ARG A 100 -11.71 -9.17 -18.48
CA ARG A 100 -11.28 -10.43 -19.12
C ARG A 100 -10.80 -11.46 -18.11
N ILE A 101 -9.99 -11.04 -17.13
CA ILE A 101 -9.48 -11.95 -16.09
C ILE A 101 -10.65 -12.57 -15.31
N ILE A 102 -11.60 -11.76 -14.85
CA ILE A 102 -12.76 -12.25 -14.09
C ILE A 102 -13.65 -13.17 -14.94
N GLN A 103 -13.94 -12.79 -16.18
CA GLN A 103 -14.76 -13.62 -17.08
C GLN A 103 -14.08 -14.96 -17.38
N ALA A 104 -12.77 -14.96 -17.63
CA ALA A 104 -12.01 -16.18 -17.85
C ALA A 104 -12.01 -17.05 -16.59
N GLN A 105 -11.71 -16.47 -15.43
CA GLN A 105 -11.68 -17.17 -14.15
C GLN A 105 -13.01 -17.85 -13.81
N ALA A 106 -14.14 -17.21 -14.14
CA ALA A 106 -15.48 -17.76 -13.91
C ALA A 106 -15.77 -19.01 -14.77
N LYS A 107 -15.18 -19.11 -15.97
CA LYS A 107 -15.33 -20.28 -16.84
C LYS A 107 -14.50 -21.47 -16.35
N ARG A 108 -13.20 -21.23 -16.06
CA ARG A 108 -12.29 -22.23 -15.49
C ARG A 108 -11.04 -21.58 -14.90
N PRO A 109 -10.40 -22.19 -13.89
CA PRO A 109 -9.09 -21.77 -13.41
C PRO A 109 -8.03 -21.70 -14.52
N PHE A 110 -7.03 -20.84 -14.34
CA PHE A 110 -5.85 -20.81 -15.21
C PHE A 110 -4.91 -21.98 -14.86
N ALA A 111 -4.60 -22.81 -15.84
CA ALA A 111 -3.76 -24.00 -15.68
C ALA A 111 -2.27 -23.64 -15.65
N SER A 112 -1.85 -22.67 -16.47
CA SER A 112 -0.46 -22.26 -16.65
C SER A 112 -0.37 -20.78 -17.03
N LEU A 113 0.85 -20.24 -17.08
CA LEU A 113 1.10 -18.91 -17.65
C LEU A 113 0.70 -18.82 -19.12
N THR A 114 0.96 -19.88 -19.89
CA THR A 114 0.62 -19.93 -21.32
C THR A 114 -0.89 -19.89 -21.55
N ASP A 115 -1.64 -20.64 -20.74
CA ASP A 115 -3.12 -20.58 -20.70
C ASP A 115 -3.62 -19.18 -20.36
N PHE A 116 -2.98 -18.52 -19.38
CA PHE A 116 -3.32 -17.15 -19.02
C PHE A 116 -3.07 -16.17 -20.18
N PHE A 117 -1.89 -16.16 -20.79
CA PHE A 117 -1.57 -15.25 -21.89
C PHE A 117 -2.47 -15.49 -23.12
N ALA A 118 -2.76 -16.75 -23.45
CA ALA A 118 -3.63 -17.11 -24.56
C ALA A 118 -5.07 -16.60 -24.39
N ARG A 119 -5.61 -16.70 -23.16
CA ARG A 119 -7.00 -16.32 -22.83
C ARG A 119 -7.17 -14.82 -22.60
N ILE A 120 -6.23 -14.18 -21.94
CA ILE A 120 -6.34 -12.77 -21.52
C ILE A 120 -5.75 -11.82 -22.55
N ARG A 121 -4.70 -12.25 -23.26
CA ARG A 121 -3.95 -11.44 -24.24
C ARG A 121 -3.64 -10.03 -23.70
N PRO A 122 -3.01 -9.91 -22.52
CA PRO A 122 -2.75 -8.61 -21.91
C PRO A 122 -1.80 -7.79 -22.78
N ARG A 123 -1.96 -6.46 -22.74
CA ARG A 123 -0.99 -5.51 -23.29
C ARG A 123 0.32 -5.62 -22.49
N GLU A 124 1.41 -5.09 -23.05
CA GLU A 124 2.72 -5.15 -22.40
C GLU A 124 2.72 -4.51 -21.01
N ASP A 125 2.11 -3.33 -20.85
CA ASP A 125 2.04 -2.65 -19.56
C ASP A 125 1.18 -3.40 -18.54
N ASP A 126 0.04 -3.96 -18.97
CA ASP A 126 -0.82 -4.80 -18.12
C ASP A 126 -0.08 -6.06 -17.67
N ALA A 127 0.62 -6.73 -18.58
CA ALA A 127 1.41 -7.93 -18.28
C ALA A 127 2.54 -7.61 -17.30
N ARG A 128 3.28 -6.53 -17.55
CA ARG A 128 4.35 -6.04 -16.68
C ARG A 128 3.84 -5.71 -15.28
N ALA A 129 2.71 -5.02 -15.17
CA ALA A 129 2.08 -4.70 -13.89
C ALA A 129 1.65 -5.96 -13.13
N LEU A 130 0.98 -6.90 -13.82
CA LEU A 130 0.55 -8.19 -13.24
C LEU A 130 1.73 -9.05 -12.78
N ILE A 131 2.82 -9.05 -13.54
CA ILE A 131 4.06 -9.74 -13.18
C ILE A 131 4.69 -9.06 -11.97
N HIS A 132 4.95 -7.76 -11.98
CA HIS A 132 5.65 -7.11 -10.88
C HIS A 132 4.86 -7.07 -9.57
N CYS A 133 3.53 -7.09 -9.60
CA CYS A 133 2.70 -7.06 -8.39
C CYS A 133 2.50 -8.42 -7.70
N GLY A 134 2.99 -9.53 -8.25
CA GLY A 134 2.79 -10.86 -7.65
C GLY A 134 1.65 -11.68 -8.21
N SER A 135 0.79 -11.10 -9.06
CA SER A 135 -0.47 -11.76 -9.43
C SER A 135 -0.31 -13.06 -10.23
N LEU A 136 0.86 -13.27 -10.84
CA LEU A 136 1.19 -14.44 -11.64
C LEU A 136 2.12 -15.45 -10.95
N ASP A 137 2.53 -15.21 -9.70
CA ASP A 137 3.50 -16.06 -8.98
C ASP A 137 3.10 -17.53 -8.91
N ARG A 138 1.81 -17.78 -8.63
CA ARG A 138 1.27 -19.14 -8.56
C ARG A 138 1.36 -19.87 -9.89
N LEU A 139 1.10 -19.17 -11.01
CA LEU A 139 1.18 -19.75 -12.35
C LEU A 139 2.63 -19.93 -12.81
N GLY A 140 3.54 -19.10 -12.29
CA GLY A 140 4.97 -19.19 -12.53
C GLY A 140 5.71 -20.24 -11.71
N GLY A 141 5.05 -20.97 -10.80
CA GLY A 141 5.69 -22.06 -10.07
C GLY A 141 6.91 -21.64 -9.24
N GLY A 142 6.99 -20.38 -8.80
CA GLY A 142 8.16 -19.84 -8.07
C GLY A 142 9.29 -19.28 -8.93
N SER A 143 9.09 -19.21 -10.25
CA SER A 143 10.02 -18.54 -11.19
C SER A 143 10.24 -17.07 -10.83
N SER A 144 11.41 -16.54 -11.19
CA SER A 144 11.73 -15.12 -11.01
C SER A 144 10.85 -14.23 -11.90
N ARG A 145 10.69 -12.97 -11.50
CA ARG A 145 9.98 -11.95 -12.28
C ARG A 145 10.60 -11.78 -13.66
N ALA A 146 11.93 -11.90 -13.76
CA ALA A 146 12.63 -11.87 -15.03
C ALA A 146 12.23 -13.03 -15.95
N THR A 147 12.12 -14.25 -15.41
CA THR A 147 11.63 -15.42 -16.17
C THR A 147 10.18 -15.22 -16.64
N LEU A 148 9.31 -14.65 -15.82
CA LEU A 148 7.93 -14.35 -16.21
C LEU A 148 7.83 -13.32 -17.33
N LEU A 149 8.66 -12.27 -17.27
CA LEU A 149 8.73 -11.25 -18.33
C LEU A 149 9.25 -11.85 -19.63
N TRP A 150 10.30 -12.67 -19.56
CA TRP A 150 10.81 -13.38 -20.72
C TRP A 150 9.74 -14.29 -21.34
N ALA A 151 9.00 -15.04 -20.51
CA ALA A 151 7.95 -15.93 -20.98
C ALA A 151 6.83 -15.17 -21.71
N PHE A 152 6.48 -13.98 -21.22
CA PHE A 152 5.53 -13.10 -21.89
C PHE A 152 6.07 -12.63 -23.26
N SER A 153 7.31 -12.17 -23.32
CA SER A 153 7.94 -11.75 -24.59
C SER A 153 8.06 -12.89 -25.59
N ALA A 154 8.45 -14.08 -25.16
CA ALA A 154 8.52 -15.28 -26.00
C ALA A 154 7.13 -15.67 -26.55
N TRP A 155 6.09 -15.60 -25.72
CA TRP A 155 4.70 -15.82 -26.15
C TRP A 155 4.26 -14.79 -27.20
N GLN A 156 4.59 -13.50 -27.03
CA GLN A 156 4.27 -12.46 -28.01
C GLN A 156 4.95 -12.71 -29.35
N GLN A 157 6.24 -13.09 -29.35
CA GLN A 157 6.99 -13.39 -30.57
C GLN A 157 6.43 -14.63 -31.28
N ALA A 158 6.12 -15.70 -30.54
CA ALA A 158 5.51 -16.90 -31.12
C ALA A 158 4.16 -16.60 -31.77
N LYS A 159 3.34 -15.74 -31.14
CA LYS A 159 2.08 -15.28 -31.72
C LYS A 159 2.27 -14.46 -33.00
N ALA A 160 3.30 -13.61 -33.07
CA ALA A 160 3.60 -12.80 -34.25
C ALA A 160 4.10 -13.63 -35.45
N LYS A 161 4.69 -14.81 -35.19
CA LYS A 161 5.19 -15.73 -36.22
C LYS A 161 4.15 -16.69 -36.79
N LYS A 162 2.95 -16.80 -36.20
CA LYS A 162 1.89 -17.68 -36.72
C LYS A 162 1.29 -17.08 -38.01
N PRO A 163 1.24 -17.84 -39.13
CA PRO A 163 0.59 -17.39 -40.36
C PRO A 163 -0.91 -17.11 -40.16
N ALA A 164 -1.50 -16.33 -41.07
CA ALA A 164 -2.92 -15.95 -41.01
C ALA A 164 -3.89 -17.14 -41.20
N GLU A 165 -3.43 -18.24 -41.78
CA GLU A 165 -4.19 -19.48 -41.93
C GLU A 165 -3.65 -20.57 -41.00
N PRO A 166 -4.50 -21.16 -40.12
CA PRO A 166 -4.08 -22.26 -39.26
C PRO A 166 -3.90 -23.54 -40.07
N GLY A 167 -2.73 -24.15 -40.01
CA GLY A 167 -2.50 -25.49 -40.58
C GLY A 167 -3.19 -26.57 -39.76
N LEU A 168 -3.67 -27.64 -40.42
CA LEU A 168 -4.33 -28.80 -39.79
C LEU A 168 -3.47 -29.50 -38.70
N PHE A 169 -2.17 -29.20 -38.64
CA PHE A 169 -1.18 -29.76 -37.72
C PHE A 169 -0.59 -28.74 -36.73
N ASP A 170 -1.15 -27.53 -36.60
CA ASP A 170 -0.65 -26.49 -35.66
C ASP A 170 -1.00 -26.78 -34.17
N GLN A 171 -1.18 -28.04 -33.81
CA GLN A 171 -1.24 -28.48 -32.42
C GLN A 171 0.18 -28.72 -31.87
N ASP A 172 0.95 -27.64 -31.79
CA ASP A 172 2.10 -27.60 -30.89
C ASP A 172 1.72 -26.78 -29.65
N ASP A 173 1.12 -27.47 -28.68
CA ASP A 173 1.20 -27.09 -27.26
C ASP A 173 2.62 -27.36 -26.74
N ALA A 174 3.64 -26.88 -27.45
CA ALA A 174 4.99 -26.87 -26.95
C ALA A 174 5.01 -25.98 -25.72
N ALA A 175 5.03 -26.60 -24.53
CA ALA A 175 5.19 -25.90 -23.27
C ALA A 175 6.40 -24.96 -23.39
N LEU A 176 6.17 -23.67 -23.17
CA LEU A 176 7.22 -22.66 -23.18
C LEU A 176 8.34 -23.11 -22.24
N LYS A 177 9.49 -23.48 -22.81
CA LYS A 177 10.69 -23.80 -22.02
C LYS A 177 11.22 -22.50 -21.44
N PHE A 178 11.10 -22.36 -20.12
CA PHE A 178 11.58 -21.18 -19.41
C PHE A 178 13.11 -21.22 -19.35
N PRO A 179 13.81 -20.09 -19.60
CA PRO A 179 15.21 -19.98 -19.26
C PRO A 179 15.35 -20.08 -17.74
N ASP A 180 16.37 -20.82 -17.29
CA ASP A 180 16.74 -20.87 -15.89
C ASP A 180 17.49 -19.59 -15.54
N LEU A 181 16.73 -18.56 -15.13
CA LEU A 181 17.28 -17.29 -14.65
C LEU A 181 17.38 -17.31 -13.13
N PRO A 182 18.38 -16.61 -12.56
CA PRO A 182 18.54 -16.53 -11.11
C PRO A 182 17.25 -16.08 -10.40
N PRO A 183 17.00 -16.58 -9.17
CA PRO A 183 15.87 -16.12 -8.37
C PRO A 183 15.97 -14.62 -8.07
N ASP A 184 14.82 -13.97 -7.89
CA ASP A 184 14.82 -12.55 -7.54
C ASP A 184 15.44 -12.33 -6.16
N HIS A 185 16.30 -11.32 -6.05
CA HIS A 185 16.71 -10.82 -4.75
C HIS A 185 15.48 -10.30 -3.99
N PRO A 186 15.23 -10.71 -2.72
CA PRO A 186 13.98 -10.38 -2.00
C PRO A 186 13.65 -8.89 -1.97
N VAL A 187 14.65 -8.04 -1.73
CA VAL A 187 14.48 -6.57 -1.70
C VAL A 187 14.09 -6.04 -3.09
N THR A 188 14.63 -6.59 -4.17
CA THR A 188 14.31 -6.16 -5.54
C THR A 188 12.87 -6.55 -5.88
N ARG A 189 12.44 -7.75 -5.50
CA ARG A 189 11.06 -8.19 -5.64
C ARG A 189 10.08 -7.28 -4.89
N GLN A 190 10.35 -6.98 -3.63
CA GLN A 190 9.52 -6.05 -2.85
C GLN A 190 9.49 -4.65 -3.47
N ARG A 191 10.62 -4.16 -4.01
CA ARG A 191 10.65 -2.85 -4.70
C ARG A 191 9.73 -2.83 -5.93
N GLN A 192 9.71 -3.91 -6.71
CA GLN A 192 8.81 -4.04 -7.86
C GLN A 192 7.34 -4.11 -7.42
N GLU A 193 7.05 -4.88 -6.37
CA GLU A 193 5.69 -4.97 -5.80
C GLU A 193 5.21 -3.59 -5.30
N TYR A 194 6.05 -2.88 -4.55
CA TYR A 194 5.74 -1.54 -4.05
C TYR A 194 5.53 -0.54 -5.20
N ALA A 195 6.33 -0.62 -6.27
CA ALA A 195 6.19 0.28 -7.42
C ALA A 195 4.83 0.17 -8.13
N VAL A 196 4.24 -1.03 -8.12
CA VAL A 196 2.93 -1.29 -8.77
C VAL A 196 1.76 -1.11 -7.80
N LEU A 197 1.90 -1.53 -6.54
CA LEU A 197 0.81 -1.53 -5.57
C LEU A 197 0.77 -0.25 -4.71
N GLY A 198 1.90 0.42 -4.52
CA GLY A 198 2.04 1.53 -3.56
C GLY A 198 2.06 1.10 -2.10
N PHE A 199 2.10 -0.20 -1.83
CA PHE A 199 2.23 -0.79 -0.50
C PHE A 199 2.84 -2.19 -0.61
N LEU A 200 3.25 -2.76 0.54
CA LEU A 200 3.72 -4.13 0.65
C LEU A 200 2.74 -4.94 1.47
N THR A 201 2.57 -6.21 1.10
CA THR A 201 1.61 -7.12 1.75
C THR A 201 2.18 -7.74 3.02
N GLY A 202 3.44 -8.17 2.96
CA GLY A 202 4.10 -8.89 4.07
C GLY A 202 4.83 -8.00 5.08
N THR A 203 5.34 -6.84 4.68
CA THR A 203 6.16 -5.97 5.55
C THR A 203 5.81 -4.49 5.37
N HIS A 204 6.32 -3.64 6.25
CA HIS A 204 6.19 -2.20 6.10
C HIS A 204 7.21 -1.67 5.07
N PRO A 205 6.88 -0.71 4.18
CA PRO A 205 7.80 -0.18 3.18
C PRO A 205 9.10 0.41 3.73
N ILE A 206 9.10 0.87 4.99
CA ILE A 206 10.32 1.39 5.63
C ILE A 206 11.43 0.33 5.74
N THR A 207 11.07 -0.97 5.77
CA THR A 207 12.06 -2.05 5.85
C THR A 207 12.97 -2.12 4.63
N LEU A 208 12.54 -1.58 3.48
CA LEU A 208 13.37 -1.44 2.27
C LEU A 208 14.58 -0.51 2.47
N PHE A 209 14.56 0.30 3.54
CA PHE A 209 15.57 1.29 3.88
C PHE A 209 16.33 0.93 5.17
N ARG A 210 16.09 -0.26 5.75
CA ARG A 210 16.65 -0.66 7.05
C ARG A 210 18.18 -0.56 7.11
N ALA A 211 18.88 -0.93 6.04
CA ALA A 211 20.34 -0.79 5.98
C ALA A 211 20.83 0.67 6.06
N ALA A 212 20.07 1.63 5.52
CA ALA A 212 20.37 3.05 5.64
C ALA A 212 19.98 3.56 7.04
N ILE A 213 18.81 3.19 7.54
CA ILE A 213 18.27 3.59 8.86
C ILE A 213 19.17 3.15 10.00
N ASN A 214 19.67 1.90 9.98
CA ASN A 214 20.54 1.37 11.04
C ASN A 214 21.84 2.18 11.23
N ARG A 215 22.27 2.94 10.22
CA ARG A 215 23.47 3.79 10.29
C ARG A 215 23.18 5.19 10.87
N LEU A 216 21.91 5.54 11.04
CA LEU A 216 21.45 6.89 11.41
C LEU A 216 21.13 7.03 12.90
N GLY A 217 21.19 5.95 13.69
CA GLY A 217 20.96 5.99 15.15
C GLY A 217 19.53 6.42 15.52
N THR A 218 18.53 5.89 14.82
CA THR A 218 17.13 6.28 15.02
C THR A 218 16.47 5.52 16.16
N VAL A 219 15.54 6.17 16.85
CA VAL A 219 14.68 5.57 17.87
C VAL A 219 13.43 4.98 17.18
N PRO A 220 13.06 3.71 17.44
CA PRO A 220 11.81 3.13 16.96
C PRO A 220 10.59 3.84 17.54
N ALA A 221 9.48 3.91 16.79
CA ALA A 221 8.27 4.60 17.21
C ALA A 221 7.74 4.12 18.58
N GLU A 222 7.81 2.81 18.85
CA GLU A 222 7.35 2.22 20.12
C GLU A 222 8.17 2.70 21.35
N ASP A 223 9.43 3.07 21.14
CA ASP A 223 10.33 3.50 22.21
C ASP A 223 10.28 5.01 22.48
N ILE A 224 9.75 5.81 21.55
CA ILE A 224 9.71 7.29 21.63
C ILE A 224 9.16 7.81 22.97
N PRO A 225 8.09 7.26 23.57
CA PRO A 225 7.59 7.73 24.87
C PRO A 225 8.64 7.78 25.98
N ALA A 226 9.63 6.89 25.96
CA ALA A 226 10.73 6.84 26.94
C ALA A 226 11.73 8.01 26.81
N TYR A 227 11.65 8.77 25.72
CA TYR A 227 12.54 9.90 25.41
C TYR A 227 11.89 11.27 25.69
N THR A 228 10.76 11.31 26.42
CA THR A 228 10.07 12.58 26.76
C THR A 228 11.03 13.64 27.30
N GLY A 229 10.98 14.83 26.70
CA GLY A 229 11.84 15.97 27.02
C GLY A 229 13.21 15.98 26.32
N ARG A 230 13.57 14.91 25.60
CA ARG A 230 14.86 14.75 24.89
C ARG A 230 14.70 14.94 23.38
N ASP A 231 15.80 15.31 22.73
CA ASP A 231 15.90 15.32 21.27
C ASP A 231 16.24 13.93 20.75
N ILE A 232 15.56 13.51 19.68
CA ILE A 232 15.75 12.20 19.03
C ILE A 232 15.86 12.34 17.50
N CYS A 233 16.36 11.27 16.88
CA CYS A 233 16.20 11.01 15.45
C CYS A 233 15.18 9.90 15.25
N PHE A 234 14.19 10.09 14.39
CA PHE A 234 13.17 9.09 14.05
C PHE A 234 13.13 8.88 12.53
N ALA A 235 13.16 7.62 12.07
CA ALA A 235 12.90 7.29 10.68
C ALA A 235 11.43 6.95 10.51
N GLY A 236 10.69 7.79 9.79
CA GLY A 236 9.25 7.64 9.64
C GLY A 236 8.80 7.67 8.19
N TRP A 237 7.69 6.99 7.91
CA TRP A 237 6.97 7.04 6.66
C TRP A 237 5.75 7.93 6.79
N LEU A 238 5.59 8.92 5.90
CA LEU A 238 4.48 9.87 5.99
C LEU A 238 3.13 9.19 5.66
N ILE A 239 2.17 9.28 6.58
CA ILE A 239 0.83 8.66 6.46
C ILE A 239 -0.24 9.67 6.09
N THR A 240 -0.31 10.77 6.83
CA THR A 240 -1.29 11.82 6.62
C THR A 240 -0.84 13.13 7.24
N GLY A 241 -1.55 14.20 6.95
CA GLY A 241 -1.24 15.51 7.46
C GLY A 241 -2.40 16.49 7.37
N LYS A 242 -2.39 17.46 8.28
CA LYS A 242 -3.32 18.57 8.29
C LYS A 242 -2.56 19.89 8.43
N THR A 243 -2.81 20.80 7.49
CA THR A 243 -2.35 22.18 7.58
C THR A 243 -3.27 22.97 8.52
N VAL A 244 -2.66 23.74 9.41
CA VAL A 244 -3.36 24.63 10.35
C VAL A 244 -2.74 26.02 10.25
N ILE A 245 -3.58 27.04 10.24
CA ILE A 245 -3.15 28.44 10.31
C ILE A 245 -3.14 28.86 11.78
N THR A 246 -2.02 29.40 12.24
CA THR A 246 -1.90 29.92 13.61
C THR A 246 -2.73 31.20 13.79
N LYS A 247 -2.93 31.63 15.05
CA LYS A 247 -3.60 32.90 15.36
C LYS A 247 -2.93 34.12 14.71
N HIS A 248 -1.63 34.02 14.42
CA HIS A 248 -0.85 35.08 13.78
C HIS A 248 -0.85 34.98 12.24
N GLY A 249 -1.56 34.02 11.66
CA GLY A 249 -1.67 33.85 10.21
C GLY A 249 -0.62 32.93 9.60
N ASP A 250 0.40 32.52 10.36
CA ASP A 250 1.46 31.64 9.85
C ASP A 250 0.99 30.19 9.71
N PRO A 251 1.33 29.48 8.63
CA PRO A 251 0.97 28.09 8.45
C PRO A 251 1.87 27.16 9.26
N MET A 252 1.28 26.11 9.83
CA MET A 252 1.96 24.97 10.44
C MET A 252 1.30 23.65 10.00
N LYS A 253 1.94 22.51 10.28
CA LYS A 253 1.36 21.18 10.00
C LYS A 253 1.43 20.24 11.17
N PHE A 254 0.36 19.49 11.37
CA PHE A 254 0.35 18.23 12.10
C PHE A 254 0.50 17.11 11.09
N LEU A 255 1.51 16.26 11.25
CA LEU A 255 1.78 15.13 10.36
C LEU A 255 1.87 13.84 11.17
N THR A 256 1.28 12.78 10.65
CA THR A 256 1.39 11.44 11.22
C THR A 256 2.42 10.67 10.41
N PHE A 257 3.44 10.14 11.09
CA PHE A 257 4.44 9.25 10.52
C PHE A 257 4.34 7.87 11.17
N GLU A 258 4.80 6.84 10.48
CA GLU A 258 4.90 5.50 11.07
C GLU A 258 6.20 4.80 10.66
N ASP A 259 6.71 3.93 11.51
CA ASP A 259 7.68 2.90 11.13
C ASP A 259 7.04 1.50 11.23
N ASP A 260 7.84 0.43 11.24
CA ASP A 260 7.29 -0.92 11.38
C ASP A 260 6.93 -1.32 12.82
N THR A 261 7.15 -0.43 13.80
CA THR A 261 6.86 -0.62 15.23
C THR A 261 5.66 0.19 15.70
N GLY A 262 5.40 1.35 15.12
CA GLY A 262 4.31 2.21 15.59
C GLY A 262 4.09 3.50 14.80
N ILE A 263 3.14 4.29 15.28
CA ILE A 263 2.74 5.59 14.72
C ILE A 263 3.23 6.70 15.65
N VAL A 264 3.67 7.80 15.06
CA VAL A 264 4.16 8.99 15.75
C VAL A 264 3.46 10.22 15.20
N GLU A 265 2.80 10.95 16.08
CA GLU A 265 2.26 12.28 15.77
C GLU A 265 3.37 13.31 15.86
N THR A 266 3.46 14.16 14.83
CA THR A 266 4.56 15.12 14.68
C THR A 266 4.02 16.52 14.43
N VAL A 267 4.73 17.52 14.95
CA VAL A 267 4.36 18.92 14.83
C VAL A 267 5.45 19.69 14.09
N PHE A 268 5.07 20.31 12.98
CA PHE A 268 5.92 21.20 12.20
C PHE A 268 5.42 22.62 12.41
N PHE A 269 5.99 23.31 13.41
CA PHE A 269 5.70 24.73 13.67
C PHE A 269 6.12 25.62 12.48
N PRO A 270 5.65 26.89 12.40
CA PRO A 270 5.82 27.71 11.21
C PRO A 270 7.26 27.83 10.70
N LYS A 271 8.24 28.02 11.59
CA LYS A 271 9.66 28.14 11.22
C LYS A 271 10.20 26.85 10.56
N PRO A 272 10.16 25.66 11.20
CA PRO A 272 10.51 24.40 10.54
C PRO A 272 9.66 24.12 9.29
N TYR A 273 8.35 24.39 9.34
CA TYR A 273 7.46 24.11 8.22
C TYR A 273 7.80 24.92 6.98
N ALA A 274 8.06 26.22 7.10
CA ALA A 274 8.43 27.07 5.97
C ALA A 274 9.71 26.58 5.26
N LYS A 275 10.67 26.04 6.02
CA LYS A 275 11.90 25.44 5.48
C LYS A 275 11.64 24.11 4.76
N LEU A 276 10.77 23.27 5.31
CA LEU A 276 10.65 21.86 4.93
C LEU A 276 9.43 21.56 4.04
N CYS A 277 8.49 22.50 3.88
CA CYS A 277 7.21 22.24 3.21
C CYS A 277 7.34 21.69 1.78
N HIS A 278 8.33 22.13 1.03
CA HIS A 278 8.57 21.75 -0.37
C HIS A 278 9.00 20.29 -0.56
N MET A 279 9.49 19.63 0.50
CA MET A 279 9.99 18.25 0.43
C MET A 279 9.04 17.20 1.03
N LEU A 280 7.95 17.62 1.68
CA LEU A 280 6.99 16.75 2.36
C LEU A 280 5.95 16.22 1.37
N ASP A 281 6.04 14.94 1.04
CA ASP A 281 5.17 14.25 0.11
C ASP A 281 5.03 12.76 0.48
N TYR A 282 3.95 12.13 0.01
CA TYR A 282 3.62 10.75 0.34
C TYR A 282 4.52 9.74 -0.39
N GLY A 283 4.56 8.52 0.13
CA GLY A 283 5.21 7.39 -0.54
C GLY A 283 6.73 7.34 -0.40
N ARG A 284 7.30 8.04 0.59
CA ARG A 284 8.75 8.10 0.84
C ARG A 284 9.06 8.17 2.34
N PRO A 285 10.22 7.65 2.77
CA PRO A 285 10.67 7.72 4.16
C PRO A 285 11.46 9.01 4.44
N TYR A 286 11.33 9.49 5.67
CA TYR A 286 11.97 10.69 6.18
C TYR A 286 12.77 10.38 7.45
N LEU A 287 13.92 11.04 7.60
CA LEU A 287 14.63 11.15 8.86
C LEU A 287 14.20 12.45 9.51
N LEU A 288 13.51 12.35 10.64
CA LEU A 288 13.01 13.46 11.43
C LEU A 288 13.92 13.67 12.64
N ARG A 289 14.23 14.93 12.94
CA ARG A 289 14.91 15.35 14.16
C ARG A 289 14.01 16.28 14.93
N GLY A 290 13.92 16.07 16.23
CA GLY A 290 13.03 16.88 17.04
C GLY A 290 13.01 16.47 18.50
N ARG A 291 12.26 17.26 19.26
CA ARG A 291 12.08 17.05 20.70
C ARG A 291 10.83 16.25 20.96
N VAL A 292 10.93 15.23 21.80
CA VAL A 292 9.77 14.48 22.27
C VAL A 292 9.07 15.30 23.34
N GLU A 293 7.79 15.59 23.13
CA GLU A 293 6.94 16.34 24.05
C GLU A 293 5.76 15.46 24.48
N SER A 294 5.25 15.69 25.68
CA SER A 294 4.07 15.01 26.19
C SER A 294 3.13 16.03 26.81
N ASP A 295 1.92 16.13 26.27
CA ASP A 295 0.86 16.98 26.80
C ASP A 295 -0.38 16.13 27.07
N TRP A 296 -0.88 16.16 28.32
CA TRP A 296 -2.01 15.33 28.78
C TRP A 296 -1.90 13.83 28.44
N GLY A 297 -0.67 13.29 28.41
CA GLY A 297 -0.38 11.89 28.09
C GLY A 297 -0.29 11.58 26.59
N ALA A 298 -0.50 12.57 25.72
CA ALA A 298 -0.25 12.44 24.28
C ALA A 298 1.22 12.77 23.99
N VAL A 299 1.97 11.77 23.53
CA VAL A 299 3.38 11.92 23.12
C VAL A 299 3.44 12.37 21.66
N THR A 300 4.17 13.45 21.39
CA THR A 300 4.41 13.97 20.05
C THR A 300 5.88 14.25 19.81
N LEU A 301 6.28 14.30 18.54
CA LEU A 301 7.61 14.76 18.13
C LEU A 301 7.50 16.17 17.52
N THR A 302 8.01 17.17 18.23
CA THR A 302 8.13 18.54 17.70
C THR A 302 9.36 18.62 16.80
N VAL A 303 9.12 18.67 15.49
CA VAL A 303 10.16 18.52 14.46
C VAL A 303 10.90 19.83 14.25
N THR A 304 12.23 19.78 14.36
CA THR A 304 13.14 20.90 14.13
C THR A 304 13.82 20.81 12.77
N ASP A 305 14.08 19.59 12.28
CA ASP A 305 14.68 19.35 10.96
C ASP A 305 14.18 18.02 10.36
N ALA A 306 14.14 17.93 9.04
CA ALA A 306 13.77 16.71 8.33
C ALA A 306 14.58 16.55 7.05
N SER A 307 14.91 15.30 6.70
CA SER A 307 15.58 14.97 5.44
C SER A 307 15.00 13.69 4.83
N LEU A 308 15.12 13.52 3.51
CA LEU A 308 14.72 12.28 2.85
C LEU A 308 15.74 11.19 3.12
N ILE A 309 15.27 10.00 3.51
CA ILE A 309 16.14 8.83 3.59
C ILE A 309 16.33 8.31 2.16
N ARG A 310 17.52 8.58 1.59
CA ARG A 310 17.88 8.10 0.26
C ARG A 310 18.28 6.64 0.31
N ARG A 311 18.08 5.96 -0.82
CA ARG A 311 18.66 4.64 -1.04
C ARG A 311 20.16 4.84 -1.31
N ASN A 312 20.99 3.99 -0.71
CA ASN A 312 22.36 3.78 -1.19
C ASN A 312 22.32 3.03 -2.52
#